data_AF-A0A7S3JPJ5-F1
#
_entry.id   AF-A0A7S3JPJ5-F1
#
_cell.length_a   1.000
_cell.length_b   1.000
_cell.length_c   1.000
_cell.angle_alpha   90.00
_cell.angle_beta   90.00
_cell.angle_gamma   90.00
#
_symmetry.space_group_name_H-M   'P 1'
#
loop_
_entity.id
_entity.type
_entity.pdbx_description
1 polymer ?
#
loop_
_entity_poly.entity_id
_entity_poly.type
_entity_poly.pdbx_seq_one_letter_code
_entity_poly.pdbx_strand_id
1 'polypeptide(L)'
;VKKQLQIEILNYYLYLTSTTAHKYESGDELKDLPVILRIKLELALKKDTVTSVPLFQGLHAACILSLVHHINSGIIALPSENLYSAGSMGDRMFIIEKGSVVLTVPKQMDH
;
A
#
# COMPACT_ATOMS: atom_id res chain seq x y z
N VAL A 1 2.36 -14.06 26.39
CA VAL A 1 1.59 -13.19 25.46
C VAL A 1 0.10 -13.40 25.71
N LYS A 2 -0.74 -12.35 25.69
CA LYS A 2 -2.20 -12.50 25.88
C LYS A 2 -2.81 -13.32 24.73
N LYS A 3 -3.80 -14.18 25.00
CA LYS A 3 -4.46 -15.02 23.97
C LYS A 3 -4.97 -14.21 22.77
N GLN A 4 -5.49 -13.02 23.01
CA GLN A 4 -6.02 -12.15 21.95
C GLN A 4 -4.94 -11.75 20.92
N LEU A 5 -3.75 -11.36 21.40
CA LEU A 5 -2.65 -10.97 20.52
C LEU A 5 -2.11 -12.17 19.72
N GLN A 6 -2.15 -13.38 20.29
CA GLN A 6 -1.76 -14.59 19.56
C GLN A 6 -2.71 -14.88 18.38
N ILE A 7 -4.02 -14.68 18.58
CA ILE A 7 -5.03 -14.84 17.53
C ILE A 7 -4.83 -13.79 16.44
N GLU A 8 -4.56 -12.53 16.82
CA GLU A 8 -4.31 -11.43 15.87
C GLU A 8 -3.07 -11.69 15.02
N ILE A 9 -1.96 -12.10 15.63
CA ILE A 9 -0.74 -12.51 14.93
C ILE A 9 -1.00 -13.69 13.99
N LEU A 10 -1.73 -14.71 14.45
CA LEU A 10 -2.06 -15.87 13.62
C LEU A 10 -2.90 -15.47 12.41
N ASN A 11 -3.93 -14.64 12.60
CA ASN A 11 -4.78 -14.16 11.52
C ASN A 11 -3.98 -13.36 10.48
N TYR A 12 -3.02 -12.54 10.93
CA TYR A 12 -2.12 -11.82 10.04
C TYR A 12 -1.28 -12.77 9.17
N TYR A 13 -0.64 -13.79 9.75
CA TYR A 13 0.16 -14.75 8.97
C TYR A 13 -0.69 -15.66 8.07
N LEU A 14 -1.91 -16.02 8.47
CA LEU A 14 -2.85 -16.73 7.61
C LEU A 14 -3.27 -15.88 6.41
N TYR A 15 -3.51 -14.58 6.61
CA TYR A 15 -3.77 -13.63 5.54
C TYR A 15 -2.58 -13.50 4.57
N LEU A 16 -1.36 -13.37 5.11
CA LEU A 16 -0.13 -13.33 4.30
C LEU A 16 0.05 -14.60 3.45
N THR A 17 -0.24 -15.77 4.01
CA THR A 17 -0.07 -17.06 3.31
C THR A 17 -1.12 -17.25 2.22
N SER A 18 -2.35 -16.80 2.46
CA SER A 18 -3.46 -16.90 1.50
C SER A 18 -3.41 -15.86 0.39
N THR A 19 -2.68 -14.77 0.59
CA THR A 19 -2.58 -13.67 -0.37
C THR A 19 -1.21 -13.71 -1.05
N THR A 20 -1.14 -13.44 -2.36
CA THR A 20 0.13 -13.19 -3.05
C THR A 20 0.82 -11.89 -2.62
N ALA A 21 0.33 -11.20 -1.58
CA ALA A 21 0.81 -9.92 -1.09
C ALA A 21 2.28 -9.95 -0.69
N HIS A 22 2.78 -11.11 -0.26
CA HIS A 22 4.18 -11.28 0.13
C HIS A 22 5.15 -11.54 -1.03
N LYS A 23 4.67 -11.64 -2.29
CA LYS A 23 5.51 -12.15 -3.39
C LYS A 23 6.49 -11.15 -4.02
N TYR A 24 6.47 -9.85 -3.66
CA TYR A 24 7.26 -8.85 -4.40
C TYR A 24 7.87 -7.73 -3.54
N GLU A 25 7.93 -7.87 -2.22
CA GLU A 25 8.46 -6.81 -1.35
C GLU A 25 9.99 -6.81 -1.28
N SER A 26 10.62 -7.93 -1.60
CA SER A 26 12.07 -8.06 -1.56
C SER A 26 12.63 -7.80 -2.94
N GLY A 27 13.14 -6.59 -3.18
CA GLY A 27 13.98 -6.29 -4.36
C GLY A 27 15.19 -7.23 -4.52
N ASP A 28 15.46 -8.09 -3.53
CA ASP A 28 16.41 -9.20 -3.55
C ASP A 28 16.05 -10.30 -4.55
N GLU A 29 14.77 -10.70 -4.65
CA GLU A 29 14.33 -11.83 -5.48
C GLU A 29 14.43 -11.56 -6.99
N LEU A 30 14.58 -10.28 -7.36
CA LEU A 30 14.64 -9.81 -8.74
C LEU A 30 16.01 -9.17 -9.09
N LYS A 31 17.03 -9.34 -8.23
CA LYS A 31 18.36 -8.77 -8.45
C LYS A 31 19.01 -9.25 -9.75
N ASP A 32 18.77 -10.49 -10.13
CA ASP A 32 19.31 -11.11 -11.34
C ASP A 32 18.60 -10.64 -12.62
N LEU A 33 17.46 -9.97 -12.48
CA LEU A 33 16.69 -9.47 -13.62
C LEU A 33 17.33 -8.18 -14.16
N PRO A 34 17.62 -8.09 -15.48
CA PRO A 34 18.09 -6.87 -16.11
C PRO A 34 17.22 -5.65 -15.78
N VAL A 35 17.85 -4.49 -15.60
CA VAL A 35 17.18 -3.24 -15.20
C VAL A 35 15.96 -2.91 -16.07
N ILE A 36 16.06 -3.09 -17.39
CA ILE A 36 14.96 -2.82 -18.32
C ILE A 36 13.74 -3.71 -18.06
N LEU A 37 13.95 -4.96 -17.67
CA LEU A 37 12.89 -5.92 -17.37
C LEU A 37 12.29 -5.64 -16.00
N ARG A 38 13.10 -5.20 -15.02
CA ARG A 38 12.61 -4.76 -13.71
C ARG A 38 11.67 -3.56 -13.82
N ILE A 39 12.06 -2.55 -14.60
CA ILE A 39 11.21 -1.37 -14.85
C ILE A 39 9.90 -1.79 -15.53
N LYS A 40 9.96 -2.66 -16.53
CA LYS A 40 8.75 -3.17 -17.21
C LYS A 40 7.83 -3.95 -16.25
N LEU A 41 8.41 -4.75 -15.36
CA LEU A 41 7.66 -5.50 -14.35
C LEU A 41 7.02 -4.57 -13.31
N GLU A 42 7.77 -3.63 -12.74
CA GLU A 42 7.24 -2.62 -11.81
C GLU A 42 6.09 -1.83 -12.44
N LEU A 43 6.26 -1.41 -13.69
CA LEU A 43 5.21 -0.76 -14.46
C LEU A 43 4.00 -1.69 -14.63
N ALA A 44 4.19 -2.94 -15.05
CA ALA A 44 3.08 -3.87 -15.24
C ALA A 44 2.31 -4.14 -13.94
N LEU A 45 2.98 -4.20 -12.79
CA LEU A 45 2.37 -4.49 -11.50
C LEU A 45 1.62 -3.29 -10.91
N LYS A 46 2.16 -2.08 -11.06
CA LYS A 46 1.65 -0.89 -10.35
C LYS A 46 0.90 0.08 -11.25
N LYS A 47 0.98 -0.06 -12.59
CA LYS A 47 0.34 0.87 -13.53
C LYS A 47 -1.14 0.99 -13.28
N ASP A 48 -1.84 -0.13 -13.11
CA ASP A 48 -3.29 -0.12 -12.90
C ASP A 48 -3.66 0.66 -11.63
N THR A 49 -2.92 0.44 -10.54
CA THR A 49 -3.05 1.20 -9.29
C THR A 49 -2.85 2.70 -9.51
N VAL A 50 -1.78 3.11 -10.20
CA VAL A 50 -1.51 4.53 -10.48
C VAL A 50 -2.59 5.15 -11.37
N THR A 51 -3.01 4.44 -12.42
CA THR A 51 -4.03 4.96 -13.34
C THR A 51 -5.43 4.98 -12.75
N SER A 52 -5.68 4.23 -11.68
CA SER A 52 -6.97 4.23 -10.97
C SER A 52 -7.22 5.54 -10.20
N VAL A 53 -6.15 6.25 -9.83
CA VAL A 53 -6.22 7.48 -9.05
C VAL A 53 -6.55 8.68 -9.97
N PRO A 54 -7.72 9.33 -9.82
CA PRO A 54 -8.12 10.42 -10.71
C PRO A 54 -7.14 11.60 -10.73
N LEU A 55 -6.47 11.87 -9.61
CA LEU A 55 -5.45 12.93 -9.48
C LEU A 55 -4.28 12.75 -10.47
N PHE A 56 -4.02 11.52 -10.93
CA PHE A 56 -2.90 11.20 -11.81
C PHE A 56 -3.29 11.15 -13.30
N GLN A 57 -4.56 11.40 -13.62
CA GLN A 57 -5.03 11.41 -15.00
C GLN A 57 -4.41 12.58 -15.78
N GLY A 58 -3.98 12.32 -17.01
CA GLY A 58 -3.38 13.34 -17.88
C GLY A 58 -1.91 13.69 -17.57
N LEU A 59 -1.29 13.05 -16.57
CA LEU A 59 0.14 13.22 -16.33
C LEU A 59 0.98 12.66 -17.48
N HIS A 60 2.11 13.33 -17.75
CA HIS A 60 3.09 12.85 -18.71
C HIS A 60 3.62 11.47 -18.33
N ALA A 61 3.95 10.63 -19.32
CA ALA A 61 4.38 9.25 -19.10
C ALA A 61 5.60 9.13 -18.17
N ALA A 62 6.53 10.08 -18.22
CA ALA A 62 7.69 10.11 -17.32
C ALA A 62 7.29 10.34 -15.84
N CYS A 63 6.24 11.12 -15.59
CA CYS A 63 5.70 11.33 -14.25
C CYS A 63 5.03 10.05 -13.74
N ILE A 64 4.24 9.38 -14.58
CA ILE A 64 3.62 8.09 -14.23
C ILE A 64 4.70 7.04 -13.90
N LEU A 65 5.75 6.96 -14.71
CA LEU A 65 6.88 6.06 -14.47
C LEU A 65 7.56 6.36 -13.12
N SER A 66 7.73 7.66 -12.80
CA SER A 66 8.30 8.10 -11.54
C SER A 66 7.41 7.73 -10.35
N LEU A 67 6.08 7.89 -10.46
CA LEU A 67 5.13 7.50 -9.43
C LEU A 67 5.15 5.99 -9.18
N VAL A 68 5.12 5.18 -10.25
CA VAL A 68 5.23 3.72 -10.18
C VAL A 68 6.47 3.28 -9.40
N HIS A 69 7.60 3.96 -9.63
CA HIS A 69 8.85 3.62 -8.95
C HIS A 69 8.83 3.95 -7.46
N HIS A 70 8.18 5.05 -7.05
CA HIS A 70 8.16 5.52 -5.66
C HIS A 70 6.99 4.99 -4.82
N ILE A 71 5.99 4.35 -5.44
CA ILE A 71 4.92 3.70 -4.69
C ILE A 71 5.47 2.45 -4.02
N ASN A 72 5.45 2.47 -2.69
CA ASN A 72 5.73 1.30 -1.87
C ASN A 72 4.50 0.39 -1.87
N SER A 73 4.60 -0.73 -2.55
CA SER A 73 3.60 -1.79 -2.49
C SER A 73 3.81 -2.60 -1.20
N GLY A 74 2.71 -3.12 -0.63
CA GLY A 74 2.79 -4.16 0.41
C GLY A 74 2.54 -3.73 1.86
N ILE A 75 2.15 -2.47 2.10
CA ILE A 75 1.64 -2.08 3.43
C ILE A 75 0.33 -2.83 3.71
N ILE A 76 0.35 -3.70 4.73
CA ILE A 76 -0.83 -4.39 5.23
C ILE A 76 -1.23 -3.75 6.55
N ALA A 77 -2.40 -3.12 6.56
CA ALA A 77 -2.99 -2.56 7.76
C ALA A 77 -3.88 -3.61 8.45
N LEU A 78 -3.79 -3.70 9.77
CA LEU A 78 -4.69 -4.55 10.55
C LEU A 78 -6.04 -3.83 10.79
N PRO A 79 -7.17 -4.57 10.92
CA PRO A 79 -8.48 -3.95 11.20
C PRO A 79 -8.53 -3.11 12.50
N SER A 80 -7.66 -3.42 13.44
CA SER A 80 -7.50 -2.73 14.74
C SER A 80 -6.60 -1.49 14.66
N GLU A 81 -5.96 -1.24 13.52
CA GLU A 81 -4.92 -0.24 13.37
C GLU A 81 -5.48 1.12 12.94
N ASN A 82 -4.97 2.18 13.56
CA ASN A 82 -5.25 3.54 13.15
C ASN A 82 -4.14 4.02 12.20
N LEU A 83 -4.47 4.17 10.91
CA LEU A 83 -3.54 4.65 9.89
C LEU A 83 -3.19 6.14 10.05
N TYR A 84 -4.16 6.96 10.44
CA TYR A 84 -4.00 8.41 10.61
C TYR A 84 -4.96 8.97 11.66
N SER A 85 -4.42 9.81 12.53
CA SER A 85 -5.17 10.53 13.56
C SER A 85 -5.32 12.01 13.21
N ALA A 86 -6.45 12.60 13.58
CA ALA A 86 -6.70 14.03 13.37
C ALA A 86 -5.63 14.89 14.09
N GLY A 87 -5.13 15.91 13.42
CA GLY A 87 -4.06 16.78 13.93
C GLY A 87 -2.64 16.22 13.76
N SER A 88 -2.49 14.95 13.34
CA SER A 88 -1.19 14.42 12.96
C SER A 88 -0.72 14.97 11.62
N MET A 89 0.59 15.07 11.43
CA MET A 89 1.19 15.48 10.16
C MET A 89 0.92 14.43 9.07
N GLY A 90 0.33 14.83 7.95
CA GLY A 90 0.17 13.99 6.77
C GLY A 90 1.44 13.99 5.93
N ASP A 91 2.29 12.97 6.12
CA ASP A 91 3.57 12.82 5.43
C ASP A 91 3.53 11.86 4.23
N ARG A 92 2.44 11.09 4.07
CA ARG A 92 2.27 10.13 2.97
C ARG A 92 0.80 10.02 2.52
N MET A 93 0.62 9.48 1.33
CA MET A 93 -0.67 9.15 0.75
C MET A 93 -0.81 7.64 0.62
N PHE A 94 -2.01 7.12 0.85
CA PHE A 94 -2.32 5.71 0.68
C PHE A 94 -3.27 5.50 -0.49
N ILE A 95 -3.05 4.42 -1.25
CA ILE A 95 -3.99 3.91 -2.26
C ILE A 95 -4.50 2.57 -1.75
N ILE A 96 -5.81 2.43 -1.61
CA ILE A 96 -6.42 1.20 -1.08
C ILE A 96 -6.64 0.24 -2.25
N GLU A 97 -5.76 -0.76 -2.38
CA GLU A 97 -5.90 -1.80 -3.42
C GLU A 97 -6.92 -2.88 -3.02
N LYS A 98 -7.00 -3.23 -1.74
CA LYS A 98 -7.91 -4.23 -1.19
C LYS A 98 -8.36 -3.87 0.22
N GLY A 99 -9.60 -4.23 0.55
CA GLY A 99 -10.21 -3.96 1.85
C GLY A 99 -10.95 -2.62 1.91
N SER A 100 -11.24 -2.16 3.11
CA SER A 100 -11.94 -0.91 3.37
C SER A 100 -11.36 -0.23 4.61
N VAL A 101 -11.42 1.10 4.62
CA VAL A 101 -11.04 1.93 5.76
C VAL A 101 -12.22 2.81 6.15
N VAL A 102 -12.27 3.21 7.42
CA VAL A 102 -13.31 4.10 7.94
C VAL A 102 -12.67 5.42 8.33
N LEU A 103 -13.21 6.51 7.79
CA LEU A 103 -12.88 7.85 8.25
C LEU A 103 -13.78 8.21 9.43
N THR A 104 -13.17 8.41 10.60
CA THR A 104 -13.89 8.85 11.80
C THR A 104 -13.54 10.31 12.08
N VAL A 105 -14.50 11.21 11.88
CA VAL A 105 -14.34 12.62 12.27
C VAL A 105 -14.83 12.76 13.72
N PRO A 106 -14.00 13.22 14.67
CA PRO A 106 -14.45 13.45 16.04
C PRO A 106 -15.54 14.52 16.06
N LYS A 107 -16.62 14.27 16.80
CA LYS A 107 -17.89 15.01 16.75
C LYS A 107 -17.83 16.45 17.30
N GLN A 108 -16.66 17.07 17.49
CA GLN A 108 -16.55 18.47 17.90
C GLN A 108 -15.30 19.14 17.30
N MET A 109 -15.53 19.88 16.22
CA MET A 109 -14.78 21.10 15.86
C MET A 109 -15.82 22.10 15.31
N ASP A 110 -16.83 22.38 16.12
CA ASP A 110 -17.64 23.59 15.93
C ASP A 110 -16.81 24.74 16.50
N HIS A 111 -16.35 25.63 15.62
CA HIS A 111 -15.81 26.94 16.00
C HIS A 111 -16.95 27.92 16.23
#